data_AF-A9E092-F1
#
_entry.id   AF-A9E092-F1
#
_cell.length_a   1.000
_cell.length_b   1.000
_cell.length_c   1.000
_cell.angle_alpha   90.00
_cell.angle_beta   90.00
_cell.angle_gamma   90.00
#
_symmetry.space_group_name_H-M   'P 1'
#
loop_
_entity.id
_entity.type
_entity.pdbx_description
1 polymer ?
#
loop_
_entity_poly.entity_id
_entity_poly.type
_entity_poly.pdbx_seq_one_letter_code
_entity_poly.pdbx_strand_id
1 'polypeptide(L)'
;MRKAIIDFKKVTPEIYQLLQERYPGGYRDRDIIVFDDHHNNTIEAVEVKTEDTIYLVKVSSKLHYTMTNVAVDDFEEITPDENLNDFSEE
;
A
#
# COMPACT_ATOMS: atom_id res chain seq x y z
N MET A 1 8.52 -24.51 2.75
CA MET A 1 8.56 -23.05 2.96
C MET A 1 7.69 -22.35 1.94
N ARG A 2 6.59 -21.76 2.41
CA ARG A 2 5.64 -21.01 1.57
C ARG A 2 5.92 -19.52 1.65
N LYS A 3 5.61 -18.77 0.59
CA LYS A 3 5.65 -17.31 0.57
C LYS A 3 4.24 -16.78 0.39
N ALA A 4 3.82 -15.86 1.26
CA ALA A 4 2.51 -15.22 1.20
C ALA A 4 2.69 -13.71 1.25
N ILE A 5 2.07 -13.00 0.31
CA ILE A 5 2.05 -11.54 0.27
C ILE A 5 0.72 -11.08 0.89
N ILE A 6 0.79 -10.19 1.87
CA ILE A 6 -0.38 -9.69 2.61
C ILE A 6 -0.34 -8.18 2.63
N ASP A 7 -1.44 -7.53 2.27
CA ASP A 7 -1.58 -6.09 2.47
C ASP A 7 -1.72 -5.76 3.96
N PHE A 8 -1.17 -4.62 4.39
CA PHE A 8 -1.29 -4.17 5.78
C PHE A 8 -2.75 -4.20 6.31
N LYS A 9 -3.73 -3.88 5.45
CA LYS A 9 -5.17 -3.93 5.80
C LYS A 9 -5.71 -5.33 6.10
N LYS A 10 -5.03 -6.37 5.64
CA LYS A 10 -5.40 -7.79 5.80
C LYS A 10 -4.48 -8.52 6.79
N VAL A 11 -3.61 -7.78 7.48
CA VAL A 11 -2.73 -8.34 8.51
C VAL A 11 -3.58 -8.89 9.65
N THR A 12 -3.37 -10.16 9.97
CA THR A 12 -3.99 -10.79 11.14
C THR A 12 -3.28 -10.33 12.42
N PRO A 13 -3.94 -10.38 13.58
CA PRO A 13 -3.31 -10.02 14.86
C PRO A 13 -2.00 -10.77 15.12
N GLU A 14 -1.90 -12.03 14.69
CA GLU A 14 -0.68 -12.84 14.81
C GLU A 14 0.48 -12.25 14.01
N ILE A 15 0.25 -11.88 12.74
CA ILE A 15 1.29 -11.26 11.90
C ILE A 15 1.64 -9.87 12.43
N TYR A 16 0.66 -9.13 12.96
CA TYR A 16 0.90 -7.83 13.59
C TYR A 16 1.80 -7.93 14.83
N GLN A 17 1.63 -8.98 15.65
CA GLN A 17 2.52 -9.23 16.78
C GLN A 17 3.94 -9.59 16.30
N LEU A 18 4.06 -10.47 15.30
CA LEU A 18 5.36 -10.82 14.72
C LEU A 18 6.10 -9.59 14.16
N LEU A 19 5.36 -8.65 13.55
CA LEU A 19 5.92 -7.38 13.10
C LEU A 19 6.45 -6.53 14.27
N GLN A 20 5.70 -6.42 15.36
CA GLN A 20 6.14 -5.69 16.56
C GLN A 20 7.33 -6.36 17.25
N GLU A 21 7.34 -7.70 17.33
CA GLU A 21 8.46 -8.44 17.93
C GLU A 21 9.74 -8.31 17.10
N ARG A 22 9.62 -8.33 15.76
CA ARG A 22 10.76 -8.17 14.86
C ARG A 22 11.24 -6.73 14.73
N TYR A 23 10.30 -5.79 14.72
CA TYR A 23 10.55 -4.37 14.53
C TYR A 23 9.91 -3.54 15.65
N PRO A 24 10.36 -3.70 16.91
CA PRO A 24 9.76 -2.99 18.06
C PRO A 24 9.92 -1.47 17.98
N GLY A 25 10.93 -0.99 17.23
CA GLY A 25 11.15 0.43 16.93
C GLY A 25 10.67 0.85 15.54
N GLY A 26 9.91 0.00 14.85
CA GLY A 26 9.57 0.18 13.44
C GLY A 26 10.65 -0.32 12.48
N TYR A 27 10.28 -0.42 11.20
CA TYR A 27 11.17 -0.79 10.11
C TYR A 27 11.72 0.46 9.42
N ARG A 28 12.90 0.33 8.80
CA ARG A 28 13.54 1.40 8.01
C ARG A 28 13.60 1.00 6.54
N ASP A 29 13.99 1.92 5.67
CA ASP A 29 14.08 1.68 4.22
C ASP A 29 14.95 0.46 3.86
N ARG A 30 15.99 0.20 4.65
CA ARG A 30 16.88 -0.97 4.51
C ARG A 30 16.20 -2.32 4.81
N ASP A 31 15.11 -2.31 5.57
CA ASP A 31 14.34 -3.48 5.95
C ASP A 31 13.17 -3.71 4.95
N ILE A 32 12.93 -2.75 4.06
CA ILE A 32 11.92 -2.82 3.00
C ILE A 32 12.51 -3.58 1.81
N ILE A 33 11.79 -4.60 1.38
CA ILE A 33 12.04 -5.35 0.16
C ILE A 33 11.20 -4.74 -0.95
N VAL A 34 11.86 -4.39 -2.05
CA VAL A 34 11.23 -3.82 -3.23
C VAL A 34 11.29 -4.83 -4.36
N PHE A 35 10.15 -5.16 -4.95
CA PHE A 35 10.04 -6.08 -6.09
C PHE A 35 8.87 -5.70 -6.99
N ASP A 36 8.96 -6.04 -8.27
CA ASP A 36 7.89 -5.80 -9.22
C ASP A 36 6.94 -7.00 -9.30
N ASP A 37 5.63 -6.72 -9.30
CA ASP A 37 4.59 -7.73 -9.55
C ASP A 37 4.40 -7.98 -11.05
N HIS A 38 3.63 -9.01 -11.39
CA HIS A 38 3.24 -9.36 -12.77
C HIS A 38 2.55 -8.21 -13.54
N HIS A 39 2.01 -7.22 -12.83
CA HIS A 39 1.38 -6.03 -13.40
C HIS A 39 2.35 -4.85 -13.58
N ASN A 40 3.67 -5.08 -13.52
CA ASN A 40 4.69 -4.03 -13.60
C ASN A 40 4.56 -2.99 -12.47
N ASN A 41 3.97 -3.38 -11.34
CA ASN A 41 3.82 -2.51 -10.18
C ASN A 41 4.97 -2.76 -9.21
N THR A 42 5.60 -1.68 -8.75
CA THR A 42 6.66 -1.76 -7.75
C THR A 42 6.03 -1.89 -6.37
N ILE A 43 6.22 -3.05 -5.76
CA ILE A 43 5.70 -3.42 -4.45
C ILE A 43 6.80 -3.21 -3.41
N GLU A 44 6.46 -2.50 -2.33
CA GLU A 44 7.34 -2.29 -1.17
C GLU A 44 6.75 -3.08 0.01
N ALA A 45 7.49 -4.05 0.54
CA ALA A 45 7.03 -4.93 1.61
C ALA A 45 8.11 -5.25 2.64
N VAL A 46 7.70 -5.46 3.89
CA VAL A 46 8.59 -5.94 4.96
C VAL A 46 8.43 -7.44 5.15
N GLU A 47 9.54 -8.13 5.37
CA GLU A 47 9.56 -9.58 5.55
C GLU A 47 9.42 -9.97 7.03
N VAL A 48 8.53 -10.91 7.29
CA VAL A 48 8.32 -11.54 8.60
C VAL A 48 8.27 -13.05 8.40
N LYS A 49 9.07 -13.80 9.16
CA LYS A 49 9.20 -15.26 9.00
C LYS A 49 8.56 -15.97 10.18
N THR A 50 7.76 -16.98 9.89
CA THR A 50 7.36 -18.03 10.83
C THR A 50 8.12 -19.32 10.51
N GLU A 51 7.90 -20.39 11.27
CA GLU A 51 8.61 -21.66 11.10
C GLU A 51 8.38 -22.31 9.72
N ASP A 52 7.20 -22.13 9.11
CA ASP A 52 6.86 -22.74 7.81
C ASP A 52 6.64 -21.72 6.67
N THR A 53 6.30 -20.47 7.01
CA THR A 53 5.84 -19.47 6.05
C THR A 53 6.60 -18.14 6.16
N ILE A 54 6.91 -17.55 5.02
CA ILE A 54 7.47 -16.22 4.88
C ILE A 54 6.34 -15.28 4.46
N TYR A 55 6.05 -14.29 5.30
CA TYR A 55 5.05 -13.27 5.04
C TYR A 55 5.74 -11.99 4.55
N LEU A 56 5.29 -11.50 3.41
CA LEU A 56 5.68 -10.19 2.88
C LEU A 56 4.52 -9.23 3.09
N VAL A 57 4.66 -8.36 4.09
CA VAL A 57 3.61 -7.39 4.44
C VAL A 57 3.82 -6.13 3.63
N LYS A 58 2.90 -5.83 2.72
CA LYS A 58 2.99 -4.63 1.87
C LYS A 58 2.79 -3.38 2.72
N VAL A 59 3.76 -2.49 2.65
CA VAL A 59 3.77 -1.19 3.34
C VAL A 59 3.47 -0.04 2.37
N SER A 60 3.75 -0.23 1.08
CA SER A 60 3.47 0.72 0.01
C SER A 60 3.38 0.00 -1.35
N SER A 61 2.75 0.62 -2.33
CA SER A 61 2.73 0.16 -3.72
C SER A 61 2.79 1.38 -4.63
N LYS A 62 3.86 1.49 -5.42
CA LYS A 62 4.01 2.55 -6.41
C LYS A 62 3.67 1.96 -7.78
N LEU A 63 2.70 2.57 -8.45
CA LEU A 63 2.34 2.23 -9.82
C LEU A 63 3.50 2.67 -10.73
N HIS A 64 4.21 1.73 -11.35
CA HIS A 64 5.28 2.05 -12.29
C HIS A 64 4.64 2.44 -13.63
N TYR A 65 4.12 3.67 -13.73
CA TYR A 65 3.60 4.18 -14.99
C TYR A 65 4.79 4.52 -15.89
N THR A 66 5.29 3.52 -16.63
CA THR A 66 6.16 3.79 -17.78
C THR A 66 5.27 4.45 -18.84
N MET A 67 5.55 5.72 -19.11
CA MET A 67 4.87 6.58 -20.09
C MET A 67 4.78 5.93 -21.49
N THR A 68 3.77 5.09 -21.76
CA THR A 68 3.48 4.70 -23.15
C THR A 68 1.99 4.66 -23.50
N ASN A 69 1.04 4.36 -22.61
CA ASN A 69 -0.38 4.45 -22.97
C ASN A 69 -1.22 4.98 -21.80
N VAL A 70 -1.12 6.28 -21.53
CA VAL A 70 -2.22 7.02 -20.90
C VAL A 70 -3.34 7.07 -21.95
N ALA A 71 -4.25 6.09 -21.91
CA ALA A 71 -5.59 6.31 -22.45
C ALA A 71 -6.29 7.23 -21.46
N VAL A 72 -6.17 8.53 -21.74
CA VAL A 72 -6.89 9.65 -21.15
C VAL A 72 -8.40 9.41 -21.28
N ASP A 73 -9.03 8.69 -20.34
CA ASP A 73 -10.50 8.64 -20.28
C ASP A 73 -11.06 8.45 -18.85
N ASP A 74 -10.31 7.91 -17.89
CA ASP A 74 -10.82 7.62 -16.53
C ASP A 74 -10.37 8.64 -15.45
N PHE A 75 -10.49 9.93 -15.72
CA PHE A 75 -10.50 10.95 -14.67
C PHE A 75 -11.74 11.82 -14.85
N GLU A 76 -12.89 11.30 -14.42
CA GLU A 76 -14.03 12.17 -14.10
C GLU A 76 -13.65 13.04 -12.89
N GLU A 77 -13.36 14.29 -13.19
CA GLU A 77 -13.11 15.37 -12.25
C GLU A 77 -14.35 15.56 -11.36
N ILE A 78 -14.27 15.10 -10.12
CA ILE A 78 -15.29 15.37 -9.11
C ILE A 78 -15.17 16.84 -8.72
N THR A 79 -15.90 17.72 -9.38
CA THR A 79 -16.02 19.13 -8.97
C THR A 79 -16.80 19.22 -7.66
N PRO A 80 -16.24 19.76 -6.56
CA PRO A 80 -17.05 20.09 -5.40
C PRO A 80 -18.00 21.23 -5.76
N ASP A 81 -19.29 20.95 -5.65
CA ASP A 81 -20.42 21.86 -5.88
C ASP A 81 -20.34 23.07 -4.93
N GLU A 82 -19.88 24.21 -5.46
CA GLU A 82 -19.92 25.52 -4.78
C GLU A 82 -21.35 26.08 -4.82
N ASN A 83 -22.27 25.48 -4.05
CA ASN A 83 -23.60 26.06 -3.84
C ASN A 83 -24.07 25.87 -2.40
N LEU A 84 -23.41 26.57 -1.47
CA LEU A 84 -23.91 26.75 -0.11
C LEU A 84 -23.71 28.20 0.36
N ASN A 85 -24.86 28.84 0.62
CA ASN A 85 -25.11 30.06 1.39
C ASN A 85 -25.07 31.42 0.65
N ASP A 86 -26.08 31.64 -0.18
CA ASP A 86 -26.81 32.91 -0.19
C ASP A 86 -27.77 32.92 1.01
N PHE A 87 -27.38 33.52 2.14
CA PHE A 87 -28.33 33.97 3.17
C PHE A 87 -27.75 35.10 4.03
N SER A 88 -28.60 36.12 4.21
CA SER A 88 -28.56 37.27 5.13
C SER A 88 -27.73 38.48 4.71
N GLU A 89 -28.24 39.71 4.73
CA GLU A 89 -29.59 40.33 4.71
C GLU A 89 -29.26 41.85 4.74
N GLU A 90 -29.96 42.67 3.96
CA GLU A 90 -30.03 44.13 4.16
C GLU A 90 -31.45 44.50 4.61
#